data_AF-A0A1V2ATU4-F1
#
_entry.id   AF-A0A1V2ATU4-F1
#
_cell.length_a   1.000
_cell.length_b   1.000
_cell.length_c   1.000
_cell.angle_alpha   90.00
_cell.angle_beta   90.00
_cell.angle_gamma   90.00
#
_symmetry.space_group_name_H-M   'P 1'
#
loop_
_entity.id
_entity.type
_entity.pdbx_description
1 polymer ?
#
loop_
_entity_poly.entity_id
_entity_poly.type
_entity_poly.pdbx_seq_one_letter_code
_entity_poly.pdbx_strand_id
1 'polypeptide(L)'
;MLPSLKSNSVLMDEFQEINWDGVKQNVNYFIEQKVAGVIINGSTGEFVSLSKEERFKMVETVLKEIDDRIPVIVGTAAETTKETIEYTKHAEAHGADCALIINSYYCKPKEEEIYFHFKEISNSVNIPIMLYNNPFTSGVDMSTKLMLRIGKECENVTHIKESSGDIRKA
;
A
#
# COMPACT_ATOMS: atom_id res chain seq x y z
N MET A 1 -24.75 -3.08 -6.80
CA MET A 1 -23.42 -2.45 -7.00
C MET A 1 -22.42 -3.33 -6.28
N LEU A 2 -21.37 -3.82 -6.96
CA LEU A 2 -20.36 -4.66 -6.31
C LEU A 2 -19.61 -3.84 -5.25
N PRO A 3 -19.26 -4.41 -4.08
CA PRO A 3 -18.43 -3.73 -3.10
C PRO A 3 -17.09 -3.30 -3.73
N SER A 4 -16.61 -2.10 -3.41
CA SER A 4 -15.33 -1.57 -3.91
C SER A 4 -14.32 -1.42 -2.77
N LEU A 5 -13.02 -1.49 -3.05
CA LEU A 5 -11.97 -1.04 -2.13
C LEU A 5 -12.02 0.49 -1.96
N LYS A 6 -11.78 1.00 -0.75
CA LYS A 6 -11.68 2.44 -0.48
C LYS A 6 -10.33 2.80 0.10
N SER A 7 -9.71 3.86 -0.41
CA SER A 7 -8.55 4.46 0.25
C SER A 7 -9.02 5.32 1.44
N ASN A 8 -8.42 5.14 2.60
CA ASN A 8 -8.67 6.00 3.76
C ASN A 8 -7.71 7.20 3.75
N SER A 9 -8.26 8.41 3.81
CA SER A 9 -7.46 9.63 3.94
C SER A 9 -6.94 9.80 5.36
N VAL A 10 -5.81 10.50 5.51
CA VAL A 10 -5.36 10.94 6.84
C VAL A 10 -6.22 12.14 7.24
N LEU A 11 -6.73 12.11 8.46
CA LEU A 11 -7.43 13.26 9.03
C LEU A 11 -6.47 13.96 9.98
N MET A 12 -6.22 15.24 9.74
CA MET A 12 -5.38 16.08 10.60
C MET A 12 -6.26 17.00 11.47
N ASP A 13 -5.79 17.33 12.66
CA ASP A 13 -6.37 18.37 13.50
C ASP A 13 -5.80 19.77 13.17
N GLU A 14 -6.22 20.78 13.92
CA GLU A 14 -5.76 22.17 13.74
C GLU A 14 -4.27 22.39 14.04
N PHE A 15 -3.62 21.44 14.72
CA PHE A 15 -2.20 21.44 15.03
C PHE A 15 -1.36 20.62 14.02
N GLN A 16 -1.99 20.13 12.95
CA GLN A 16 -1.38 19.25 11.95
C GLN A 16 -0.95 17.89 12.52
N GLU A 17 -1.56 17.46 13.62
CA GLU A 17 -1.42 16.10 14.13
C GLU A 17 -2.53 15.21 13.59
N ILE A 18 -2.28 13.90 13.51
CA ILE A 18 -3.31 12.96 13.06
C ILE A 18 -4.45 12.91 14.08
N ASN A 19 -5.67 13.22 13.62
CA ASN A 19 -6.92 13.02 14.33
C ASN A 19 -7.30 11.52 14.35
N TRP A 20 -6.79 10.81 15.35
CA TRP A 20 -6.99 9.36 15.50
C TRP A 20 -8.46 8.95 15.70
N ASP A 21 -9.27 9.78 16.36
CA ASP A 21 -10.69 9.48 16.53
C ASP A 21 -11.45 9.64 15.21
N GLY A 22 -11.10 10.66 14.42
CA GLY A 22 -11.59 10.80 13.05
C GLY A 22 -11.23 9.60 12.18
N VAL A 23 -9.99 9.08 12.28
CA VAL A 23 -9.57 7.87 11.55
C VAL A 23 -10.47 6.69 11.88
N LYS A 24 -10.75 6.45 13.17
CA LYS A 24 -11.64 5.36 13.60
C LYS A 24 -13.09 5.56 13.14
N GLN A 25 -13.58 6.80 13.16
CA GLN A 25 -14.90 7.12 12.64
C GLN A 25 -15.01 6.81 11.14
N ASN A 26 -14.00 7.18 10.35
CA ASN A 26 -13.95 6.84 8.92
C ASN A 26 -13.90 5.33 8.67
N VAL A 27 -13.12 4.59 9.46
CA VAL A 27 -13.07 3.13 9.39
C VAL A 27 -14.46 2.52 9.63
N ASN A 28 -15.12 2.90 10.72
CA ASN A 28 -16.46 2.39 11.03
C ASN A 28 -17.48 2.78 9.96
N TYR A 29 -17.40 4.02 9.45
CA TYR A 29 -18.23 4.45 8.32
C TYR A 29 -18.04 3.54 7.10
N PHE A 30 -16.81 3.21 6.70
CA PHE A 30 -16.57 2.32 5.56
C PHE A 30 -17.10 0.90 5.80
N ILE A 31 -16.97 0.38 7.02
CA ILE A 31 -17.56 -0.92 7.40
C ILE A 31 -19.09 -0.88 7.26
N GLU A 32 -19.74 0.18 7.76
CA GLU A 32 -21.20 0.38 7.62
C GLU A 32 -21.64 0.48 6.16
N GLN A 33 -20.82 1.11 5.31
CA GLN A 33 -21.06 1.19 3.87
C GLN A 33 -20.78 -0.14 3.13
N LYS A 34 -20.33 -1.19 3.83
CA LYS A 34 -20.08 -2.54 3.28
C LYS A 34 -19.12 -2.51 2.09
N VAL A 35 -18.04 -1.75 2.21
CA VAL A 35 -16.95 -1.73 1.22
C VAL A 35 -16.26 -3.10 1.16
N ALA A 36 -15.57 -3.39 0.06
CA ALA A 36 -14.85 -4.67 -0.09
C ALA A 36 -13.62 -4.79 0.82
N GLY A 37 -13.17 -3.67 1.37
CA GLY A 37 -11.94 -3.53 2.14
C GLY A 37 -11.45 -2.09 2.09
N VAL A 38 -10.42 -1.80 2.88
CA VAL A 38 -9.79 -0.47 2.91
C VAL A 38 -8.31 -0.53 2.58
N ILE A 39 -7.80 0.56 2.03
CA ILE A 39 -6.37 0.78 1.81
C ILE A 39 -5.92 1.95 2.67
N ILE A 40 -4.93 1.73 3.52
CA ILE A 40 -4.29 2.77 4.35
C ILE A 40 -2.86 3.01 3.88
N ASN A 41 -2.26 4.15 4.28
CA ASN A 41 -0.89 4.53 3.89
C ASN A 41 -0.64 4.45 2.36
N GLY A 42 -1.69 4.57 1.54
CA GLY A 42 -1.57 4.75 0.09
C GLY A 42 -1.36 6.22 -0.26
N SER A 43 -1.34 6.56 -1.55
CA SER A 43 -1.21 7.97 -1.99
C SER A 43 -2.27 8.89 -1.38
N THR A 44 -3.54 8.45 -1.32
CA THR A 44 -4.63 9.19 -0.67
C THR A 44 -4.53 9.20 0.85
N GLY A 45 -3.86 8.20 1.43
CA GLY A 45 -3.49 8.17 2.85
C GLY A 45 -2.17 8.88 3.13
N GLU A 46 -1.71 9.73 2.20
CA GLU A 46 -0.64 10.71 2.38
C GLU A 46 0.68 10.16 2.97
N PHE A 47 1.02 8.91 2.65
CA PHE A 47 2.16 8.22 3.27
C PHE A 47 3.51 8.92 3.12
N VAL A 48 3.66 9.80 2.12
CA VAL A 48 4.87 10.61 1.87
C VAL A 48 5.02 11.78 2.85
N SER A 49 3.93 12.17 3.52
CA SER A 49 3.88 13.26 4.50
C SER A 49 3.95 12.76 5.94
N LEU A 50 3.88 11.44 6.16
CA LEU A 50 3.86 10.83 7.48
C LEU A 50 5.26 10.41 7.91
N SER A 51 5.57 10.63 9.18
CA SER A 51 6.71 9.99 9.83
C SER A 51 6.54 8.47 9.88
N LYS A 52 7.64 7.76 10.12
CA LYS A 52 7.63 6.31 10.31
C LYS A 52 6.70 5.90 11.45
N GLU A 53 6.78 6.61 12.57
CA GLU A 53 6.01 6.35 13.78
C GLU A 53 4.51 6.55 13.53
N GLU A 54 4.13 7.58 12.78
CA GLU A 54 2.74 7.81 12.37
C GLU A 54 2.23 6.71 11.44
N ARG A 55 3.04 6.26 10.48
CA ARG A 55 2.68 5.16 9.59
C ARG A 55 2.44 3.88 10.37
N PHE A 56 3.28 3.56 11.35
CA PHE A 56 3.11 2.40 12.23
C PHE A 56 1.87 2.51 13.11
N LYS A 57 1.67 3.66 13.74
CA LYS A 57 0.48 3.91 14.56
C LYS A 57 -0.81 3.86 13.75
N MET A 58 -0.79 4.29 12.48
CA MET A 58 -1.92 4.14 11.55
C MET A 58 -2.26 2.67 11.31
N VAL A 59 -1.26 1.83 11.05
CA VAL A 59 -1.44 0.38 10.89
C VAL A 59 -2.07 -0.23 12.14
N GLU A 60 -1.47 0.01 13.30
CA GLU A 60 -1.93 -0.52 14.59
C GLU A 60 -3.34 -0.05 14.93
N THR A 61 -3.65 1.22 14.70
CA THR A 61 -4.97 1.80 14.99
C THR A 61 -6.04 1.22 14.07
N VAL A 62 -5.77 1.16 12.76
CA VAL A 62 -6.78 0.75 11.79
C VAL A 62 -7.01 -0.76 11.82
N LEU A 63 -5.97 -1.59 11.92
CA LEU A 63 -6.16 -3.04 12.01
C LEU A 63 -6.90 -3.42 13.30
N LYS A 64 -6.55 -2.80 14.42
CA LYS A 64 -7.28 -2.98 15.68
C LYS A 64 -8.73 -2.53 15.58
N GLU A 65 -8.98 -1.38 14.97
CA GLU A 65 -10.35 -0.88 14.81
C GLU A 65 -11.13 -1.81 13.88
N ILE A 66 -10.57 -2.28 12.77
CA ILE A 66 -11.26 -3.14 11.81
C ILE A 66 -11.60 -4.51 12.39
N ASP A 67 -10.73 -5.09 13.19
CA ASP A 67 -10.99 -6.36 13.92
C ASP A 67 -11.48 -7.47 12.96
N ASP A 68 -10.73 -7.68 11.86
CA ASP A 68 -10.98 -8.66 10.80
C ASP A 68 -12.36 -8.59 10.11
N ARG A 69 -13.12 -7.50 10.29
CA ARG A 69 -14.47 -7.35 9.70
C ARG A 69 -14.44 -7.16 8.18
N ILE A 70 -13.37 -6.56 7.65
CA ILE A 70 -13.11 -6.38 6.21
C ILE A 70 -11.61 -6.44 5.95
N PRO A 71 -11.16 -6.82 4.73
CA PRO A 71 -9.75 -6.82 4.39
C PRO A 71 -9.08 -5.44 4.45
N VAL A 72 -7.82 -5.40 4.86
CA VAL A 72 -6.97 -4.21 4.97
C VAL A 72 -5.71 -4.38 4.14
N ILE A 73 -5.54 -3.48 3.17
CA ILE A 73 -4.33 -3.36 2.38
C ILE A 73 -3.51 -2.19 2.93
N VAL A 74 -2.24 -2.41 3.25
CA VAL A 74 -1.36 -1.38 3.82
C VAL A 74 -0.33 -0.92 2.79
N GLY A 75 -0.25 0.37 2.54
CA GLY A 75 0.82 0.96 1.76
C GLY A 75 2.15 0.97 2.52
N THR A 76 3.12 0.18 2.04
CA THR A 76 4.40 -0.05 2.73
C THR A 76 5.59 0.49 1.93
N ALA A 77 5.34 1.16 0.80
CA ALA A 77 6.39 1.76 -0.01
C ALA A 77 7.26 2.77 0.75
N ALA A 78 8.53 2.79 0.42
CA ALA A 78 9.53 3.77 0.83
C ALA A 78 10.54 3.95 -0.32
N GLU A 79 11.43 4.94 -0.21
CA GLU A 79 12.46 5.17 -1.23
C GLU A 79 13.53 4.06 -1.26
N THR A 80 13.74 3.37 -0.14
CA THR A 80 14.71 2.27 -0.05
C THR A 80 14.02 0.92 0.07
N THR A 81 14.63 -0.12 -0.50
CA THR A 81 14.19 -1.51 -0.33
C THR A 81 14.19 -1.92 1.13
N LYS A 82 15.20 -1.49 1.90
CA LYS A 82 15.33 -1.79 3.33
C LYS A 82 14.15 -1.25 4.14
N GLU A 83 13.79 0.01 3.97
CA GLU A 83 12.63 0.60 4.68
C GLU A 83 11.32 -0.01 4.21
N THR A 84 11.19 -0.31 2.90
CA THR A 84 10.01 -0.99 2.39
C THR A 84 9.82 -2.37 3.04
N ILE A 85 10.90 -3.14 3.20
CA ILE A 85 10.88 -4.42 3.93
C ILE A 85 10.45 -4.20 5.39
N GLU A 86 11.01 -3.19 6.06
CA GLU A 86 10.66 -2.88 7.44
C GLU A 86 9.16 -2.57 7.59
N TYR A 87 8.62 -1.71 6.74
CA TYR A 87 7.21 -1.33 6.77
C TYR A 87 6.30 -2.51 6.42
N THR A 88 6.73 -3.35 5.48
CA THR A 88 5.97 -4.55 5.08
C THR A 88 5.93 -5.58 6.20
N LYS A 89 7.04 -5.79 6.91
CA LYS A 89 7.09 -6.66 8.09
C LYS A 89 6.27 -6.13 9.26
N HIS A 90 6.26 -4.83 9.49
CA HIS A 90 5.40 -4.23 10.51
C HIS A 90 3.92 -4.45 10.17
N ALA A 91 3.51 -4.22 8.92
CA ALA A 91 2.15 -4.49 8.46
C ALA A 91 1.75 -5.97 8.62
N GLU A 92 2.63 -6.89 8.19
CA GLU A 92 2.45 -8.34 8.35
C GLU A 92 2.28 -8.74 9.82
N ALA A 93 3.13 -8.23 10.71
CA ALA A 93 3.09 -8.57 12.13
C ALA A 93 1.80 -8.12 12.84
N HIS A 94 1.07 -7.16 12.27
CA HIS A 94 -0.20 -6.66 12.81
C HIS A 94 -1.43 -7.21 12.10
N GLY A 95 -1.26 -8.11 11.13
CA GLY A 95 -2.38 -8.80 10.47
C GLY A 95 -2.90 -8.12 9.20
N ALA A 96 -2.09 -7.31 8.51
CA ALA A 96 -2.47 -6.80 7.20
C ALA A 96 -2.70 -7.94 6.19
N ASP A 97 -3.78 -7.87 5.43
CA ASP A 97 -4.11 -8.88 4.41
C ASP A 97 -3.22 -8.79 3.16
N CYS A 98 -2.71 -7.59 2.87
CA CYS A 98 -1.85 -7.34 1.72
C CYS A 98 -1.04 -6.06 1.88
N ALA A 99 0.17 -6.02 1.31
CA ALA A 99 0.99 -4.82 1.18
C ALA A 99 0.84 -4.19 -0.21
N LEU A 100 0.57 -2.89 -0.28
CA LEU A 100 0.58 -2.10 -1.52
C LEU A 100 1.94 -1.41 -1.70
N ILE A 101 2.64 -1.72 -2.78
CA ILE A 101 4.02 -1.24 -3.01
C ILE A 101 4.14 -0.64 -4.41
N ILE A 102 4.50 0.65 -4.46
CA ILE A 102 4.93 1.35 -5.66
C ILE A 102 6.46 1.35 -5.71
N ASN A 103 7.05 1.44 -6.90
CA ASN A 103 8.49 1.66 -7.06
C ASN A 103 8.93 3.01 -6.44
N SER A 104 10.24 3.19 -6.20
CA SER A 104 10.82 4.48 -5.80
C SER A 104 10.27 5.62 -6.67
N TYR A 105 9.74 6.64 -6.01
CA TYR A 105 8.99 7.73 -6.61
C TYR A 105 9.82 9.02 -6.70
N TYR A 106 11.02 9.03 -6.13
CA TYR A 106 12.03 10.07 -6.33
C TYR A 106 13.12 9.66 -7.33
N CYS A 107 13.73 8.49 -7.15
CA CYS A 107 14.96 8.10 -7.87
C CYS A 107 14.73 7.64 -9.33
N LYS A 108 13.49 7.34 -9.73
CA LYS A 108 13.11 6.87 -11.08
C LYS A 108 13.97 5.70 -11.57
N PRO A 109 13.89 4.54 -10.87
CA PRO A 109 14.72 3.38 -11.15
C PRO A 109 14.47 2.77 -12.53
N LYS A 110 15.47 2.05 -13.05
CA LYS A 110 15.39 1.20 -14.23
C LYS A 110 14.63 -0.09 -13.92
N GLU A 111 14.14 -0.77 -14.96
CA GLU A 111 13.35 -2.00 -14.80
C GLU A 111 14.05 -3.09 -13.97
N GLU A 112 15.35 -3.29 -14.17
CA GLU A 112 16.09 -4.31 -13.43
C GLU A 112 16.20 -3.98 -11.93
N GLU A 113 16.33 -2.69 -11.59
CA GLU A 113 16.37 -2.22 -10.20
C GLU A 113 15.00 -2.40 -9.53
N ILE A 114 13.91 -2.13 -10.26
CA ILE A 114 12.54 -2.39 -9.80
C ILE A 114 12.34 -3.89 -9.57
N TYR A 115 12.78 -4.74 -10.49
CA TYR A 115 12.68 -6.18 -10.33
C TYR A 115 13.39 -6.66 -9.05
N PHE A 116 14.64 -6.25 -8.82
CA PHE A 116 15.37 -6.66 -7.61
C PHE A 116 14.74 -6.10 -6.34
N HIS A 117 14.23 -4.87 -6.37
CA HIS A 117 13.48 -4.28 -5.26
C HIS A 117 12.29 -5.17 -4.86
N PHE A 118 11.42 -5.53 -5.81
CA PHE A 118 10.28 -6.42 -5.52
C PHE A 118 10.71 -7.83 -5.11
N LYS A 119 11.77 -8.37 -5.71
CA LYS A 119 12.30 -9.69 -5.36
C LYS A 119 12.79 -9.76 -3.92
N GLU A 120 13.56 -8.77 -3.49
CA GLU A 120 14.06 -8.71 -2.10
C GLU A 120 12.93 -8.55 -1.09
N ILE A 121 11.91 -7.73 -1.40
CA ILE A 121 10.75 -7.56 -0.54
C ILE A 121 9.95 -8.86 -0.46
N SER A 122 9.63 -9.46 -1.62
CA SER A 122 8.90 -10.72 -1.70
C SER A 122 9.58 -11.82 -0.90
N ASN A 123 10.91 -11.93 -0.93
CA ASN A 123 11.65 -12.95 -0.18
C ASN A 123 11.68 -12.70 1.34
N SER A 124 11.23 -11.52 1.80
CA SER A 124 11.38 -11.09 3.18
C SER A 124 10.10 -11.21 4.01
N VAL A 125 8.95 -11.53 3.41
CA VAL A 125 7.62 -11.58 4.03
C VAL A 125 6.83 -12.77 3.51
N ASN A 126 5.68 -13.06 4.11
CA ASN A 126 4.73 -14.09 3.67
C ASN A 126 3.37 -13.50 3.25
N ILE A 127 3.09 -12.24 3.61
CA ILE A 127 1.87 -11.56 3.18
C ILE A 127 1.86 -11.30 1.67
N PRO A 128 0.68 -11.37 1.03
CA PRO A 128 0.51 -10.94 -0.36
C PRO A 128 0.98 -9.50 -0.61
N ILE A 129 1.58 -9.27 -1.77
CA ILE A 129 2.01 -7.96 -2.25
C ILE A 129 1.19 -7.59 -3.50
N MET A 130 0.61 -6.39 -3.46
CA MET A 130 -0.02 -5.71 -4.57
C MET A 130 0.98 -4.72 -5.17
N LEU A 131 1.49 -5.05 -6.36
CA LEU A 131 2.32 -4.16 -7.15
C LEU A 131 1.49 -2.95 -7.59
N TYR A 132 2.00 -1.73 -7.39
CA TYR A 132 1.30 -0.51 -7.75
C TYR A 132 2.02 0.20 -8.90
N ASN A 133 1.42 0.19 -10.10
CA ASN A 133 1.91 0.97 -11.24
C ASN A 133 1.20 2.32 -11.28
N ASN A 134 1.90 3.40 -10.95
CA ASN A 134 1.36 4.77 -11.06
C ASN A 134 2.45 5.76 -11.53
N PRO A 135 2.65 5.89 -12.85
CA PRO A 135 3.64 6.81 -13.41
C PRO A 135 3.34 8.28 -13.12
N PHE A 136 2.09 8.66 -12.82
CA PHE A 136 1.76 10.05 -12.48
C PHE A 136 2.42 10.49 -11.16
N THR A 137 2.59 9.56 -10.22
CA THR A 137 3.24 9.84 -8.94
C THR A 137 4.71 9.42 -8.89
N SER A 138 5.07 8.30 -9.54
CA SER A 138 6.45 7.79 -9.48
C SER A 138 7.36 8.31 -10.61
N GLY A 139 6.78 8.85 -11.69
CA GLY A 139 7.52 9.22 -12.89
C GLY A 139 8.08 8.03 -13.68
N VAL A 140 7.72 6.79 -13.32
CA VAL A 140 8.14 5.56 -14.01
C VAL A 140 6.91 4.73 -14.32
N ASP A 141 6.73 4.41 -15.60
CA ASP A 141 5.70 3.49 -16.06
C ASP A 141 6.30 2.09 -16.24
N MET A 142 5.92 1.14 -15.39
CA MET A 142 6.41 -0.23 -15.50
C MET A 142 5.88 -0.88 -16.78
N SER A 143 6.77 -1.52 -17.55
CA SER A 143 6.32 -2.28 -18.73
C SER A 143 5.54 -3.51 -18.31
N THR A 144 4.61 -3.95 -19.16
CA THR A 144 3.89 -5.21 -18.97
C THR A 144 4.86 -6.39 -18.84
N LYS A 145 5.98 -6.38 -19.57
CA LYS A 145 7.01 -7.41 -19.50
C LYS A 145 7.64 -7.47 -18.10
N LEU A 146 7.99 -6.33 -17.52
CA LEU A 146 8.51 -6.25 -16.16
C LEU A 146 7.48 -6.74 -15.15
N MET A 147 6.24 -6.25 -15.21
CA MET A 147 5.19 -6.66 -14.27
C MET A 147 4.90 -8.17 -14.32
N LEU A 148 4.86 -8.75 -15.52
CA LEU A 148 4.73 -10.21 -15.70
C LEU A 148 5.93 -10.99 -15.18
N ARG A 149 7.15 -10.46 -15.30
CA ARG A 149 8.36 -11.09 -14.73
C ARG A 149 8.28 -11.09 -13.21
N ILE A 150 7.91 -9.96 -12.61
CA ILE A 150 7.75 -9.85 -11.14
C ILE A 150 6.68 -10.85 -10.66
N GLY A 151 5.47 -10.85 -11.24
CA GLY A 151 4.40 -11.74 -10.80
C GLY A 151 4.66 -13.24 -11.04
N LYS A 152 5.63 -13.60 -11.89
CA LYS A 152 6.05 -15.00 -12.10
C LYS A 152 7.17 -15.44 -11.18
N GLU A 153 8.07 -14.53 -10.82
CA GLU A 153 9.32 -14.86 -10.12
C GLU A 153 9.34 -14.42 -8.65
N CYS A 154 8.41 -13.56 -8.22
CA CYS A 154 8.27 -13.08 -6.84
C CYS A 154 6.97 -13.66 -6.26
N GLU A 155 7.07 -14.76 -5.50
CA GLU A 155 5.92 -15.58 -5.07
C GLU A 155 4.83 -14.79 -4.33
N ASN A 156 5.21 -13.77 -3.56
CA ASN A 156 4.24 -12.96 -2.81
C ASN A 156 3.59 -11.87 -3.66
N VAL A 157 4.14 -11.52 -4.82
CA VAL A 157 3.55 -10.50 -5.71
C VAL A 157 2.43 -11.12 -6.54
N THR A 158 1.22 -11.05 -6.00
CA THR A 158 0.04 -11.77 -6.51
C THR A 158 -1.05 -10.85 -7.06
N HIS A 159 -0.94 -9.55 -6.81
CA HIS A 159 -1.95 -8.56 -7.18
C HIS A 159 -1.30 -7.35 -7.87
N ILE A 160 -2.11 -6.59 -8.61
CA ILE A 160 -1.71 -5.31 -9.20
C ILE A 160 -2.78 -4.25 -8.97
N LYS A 161 -2.33 -3.05 -8.62
CA LYS A 161 -3.07 -1.80 -8.76
C LYS A 161 -2.51 -1.05 -9.96
N GLU A 162 -3.23 -1.08 -11.07
CA GLU A 162 -2.85 -0.37 -12.30
C GLU A 162 -3.46 1.03 -12.26
N SER A 163 -2.64 2.07 -12.41
CA SER A 163 -3.08 3.47 -12.42
C SER A 163 -2.31 4.31 -13.44
N SER A 164 -1.77 3.70 -14.51
CA SER A 164 -1.25 4.43 -15.66
C SER A 164 -2.36 4.99 -16.55
N GLY A 165 -3.57 4.43 -16.44
CA GLY A 165 -4.70 4.79 -17.31
C GLY A 165 -4.64 4.09 -18.68
N ASP A 166 -3.66 3.22 -18.91
CA ASP A 166 -3.60 2.40 -20.11
C ASP A 166 -4.43 1.12 -19.95
N ILE A 167 -5.62 1.11 -20.57
CA ILE A 167 -6.54 -0.04 -20.53
C ILE A 167 -5.93 -1.35 -21.06
N ARG A 168 -4.84 -1.30 -21.83
CA ARG A 168 -4.14 -2.49 -22.31
C ARG A 168 -3.33 -3.20 -21.21
N LYS A 169 -3.13 -2.53 -20.06
CA LYS A 169 -2.45 -3.07 -18.87
C LYS A 169 -3.43 -3.54 -17.79
N ALA A 170 -4.74 -3.33 -17.99
CA ALA A 170 -5.81 -3.71 -17.06
C ALA A 170 -6.20 -5.20 -17.18
#